data_AF-A0A822EYP9-F1
#
_entry.id   AF-A0A822EYP9-F1
#
_cell.length_a   1.000
_cell.length_b   1.000
_cell.length_c   1.000
_cell.angle_alpha   90.00
_cell.angle_beta   90.00
_cell.angle_gamma   90.00
#
_symmetry.space_group_name_H-M   'P 1'
#
loop_
_entity.id
_entity.type
_entity.pdbx_description
1 polymer ?
#
loop_
_entity_poly.entity_id
_entity_poly.type
_entity_poly.pdbx_seq_one_letter_code
_entity_poly.pdbx_strand_id
1 'polypeptide(L)'
;GWSLIFYSAAVFGFIWSIIWILFYTNSPRNHRFISTQEKEYILQNNQQQLSNSNKNDFHAPWRAIFTSPACWALFIIHTCNNWGTYTFLTSTPKYMDEVLKFNIKSVCKRMHKQFI
;
A
#
# COMPACT_ATOMS: atom_id res chain seq x y z
N GLY A 1 -0.87 -3.52 29.17
CA GLY A 1 0.55 -3.10 29.02
C GLY A 1 0.87 -2.88 27.56
N TRP A 2 1.74 -1.93 27.24
CA TRP A 2 2.11 -1.55 25.86
C TRP A 2 2.69 -2.70 25.04
N SER A 3 3.39 -3.63 25.68
CA SER A 3 3.99 -4.81 25.02
C SER A 3 2.94 -5.70 24.33
N LEU A 4 1.71 -5.79 24.86
CA LEU A 4 0.66 -6.64 24.30
C LEU A 4 0.26 -6.22 22.88
N ILE A 5 0.29 -4.92 22.59
CA ILE A 5 -0.06 -4.36 21.26
C ILE A 5 0.99 -4.76 20.23
N PHE A 6 2.27 -4.79 20.63
CA PHE A 6 3.35 -5.25 19.76
C PHE A 6 3.25 -6.74 19.48
N TYR A 7 2.97 -7.56 20.50
CA TYR A 7 2.80 -8.99 20.32
C TYR A 7 1.57 -9.34 19.45
N SER A 8 0.43 -8.67 19.65
CA SER A 8 -0.76 -8.93 18.82
C SER A 8 -0.57 -8.50 17.36
N ALA A 9 0.07 -7.35 17.12
CA ALA A 9 0.39 -6.90 15.76
C ALA A 9 1.38 -7.85 15.06
N ALA A 10 2.39 -8.35 15.79
CA ALA A 10 3.35 -9.31 15.25
C ALA A 10 2.67 -10.63 14.84
N VAL A 11 1.79 -11.17 15.69
CA VAL A 11 1.03 -12.39 15.38
C VAL A 11 0.14 -12.19 14.16
N PHE A 12 -0.56 -11.05 14.07
CA PHE A 12 -1.39 -10.74 12.90
C PHE A 12 -0.56 -10.64 11.61
N GLY A 13 0.58 -9.95 11.65
CA GLY A 13 1.49 -9.86 10.51
C GLY A 13 2.03 -11.21 10.07
N PHE A 14 2.33 -12.10 11.03
CA PHE A 14 2.79 -13.45 10.72
C PHE A 14 1.71 -14.31 10.06
N ILE A 15 0.49 -14.29 10.59
CA ILE A 15 -0.67 -14.98 9.99
C ILE A 15 -0.90 -14.47 8.56
N TRP A 16 -0.89 -13.15 8.36
CA TRP A 16 -1.07 -12.53 7.05
C TRP A 16 0.06 -12.92 6.07
N SER A 17 1.30 -12.98 6.54
CA SER A 17 2.44 -13.42 5.72
C SER A 17 2.29 -14.86 5.27
N ILE A 18 1.84 -15.77 6.15
CA ILE A 18 1.56 -17.16 5.79
C ILE A 18 0.46 -17.25 4.72
N ILE A 19 -0.64 -16.49 4.89
CA ILE A 19 -1.70 -16.42 3.89
C ILE A 19 -1.13 -15.95 2.54
N TRP A 20 -0.33 -14.89 2.54
CA TRP A 20 0.32 -14.41 1.32
C TRP A 20 1.20 -15.47 0.67
N ILE A 21 2.03 -16.19 1.43
CA ILE A 21 2.88 -17.24 0.88
C ILE A 21 2.06 -18.39 0.27
N LEU A 22 0.91 -18.71 0.85
CA LEU A 22 0.03 -19.77 0.33
C LEU A 22 -0.75 -19.36 -0.93
N PHE A 23 -1.16 -18.09 -1.02
CA PHE A 23 -1.99 -17.59 -2.13
C PHE A 23 -1.17 -16.97 -3.27
N TYR A 24 0.01 -16.43 -2.99
CA TYR A 24 0.82 -15.72 -3.96
C TYR A 24 1.74 -16.66 -4.73
N THR A 25 1.54 -16.74 -6.05
CA THR A 25 2.43 -17.46 -6.96
C THR A 25 3.13 -16.47 -7.89
N ASN A 26 4.47 -16.44 -7.83
CA ASN A 26 5.35 -15.53 -8.58
C ASN A 26 5.39 -15.75 -10.10
N SER A 27 4.67 -16.72 -10.66
CA SER A 27 4.75 -17.03 -12.08
C SER A 27 3.39 -17.38 -12.68
N PRO A 28 2.97 -16.70 -13.76
CA PRO A 28 1.75 -17.07 -14.50
C PRO A 28 1.83 -18.48 -15.09
N ARG A 29 3.02 -19.11 -15.11
CA ARG A 29 3.21 -20.51 -15.54
C ARG A 29 2.74 -21.55 -14.52
N ASN A 30 2.76 -21.22 -13.23
CA ASN A 30 2.47 -22.15 -12.12
C ASN A 30 1.09 -21.89 -11.46
N HIS A 31 0.28 -21.03 -12.06
CA HIS A 31 -1.04 -20.71 -11.52
C HIS A 31 -2.00 -21.89 -11.75
N ARG A 32 -2.37 -22.60 -10.68
CA ARG A 32 -3.19 -23.83 -10.74
C ARG A 32 -4.66 -23.58 -11.18
N PHE A 33 -5.10 -22.32 -11.15
CA PHE A 33 -6.46 -21.90 -11.46
C PHE A 33 -6.62 -21.10 -12.76
N ILE A 34 -5.55 -20.89 -13.52
CA ILE A 34 -5.66 -20.12 -14.76
C ILE A 34 -6.10 -21.05 -15.91
N SER A 35 -7.13 -20.65 -16.64
CA SER A 35 -7.60 -21.39 -17.82
C SER A 35 -6.49 -21.44 -18.88
N THR A 36 -6.36 -22.57 -19.57
CA THR A 36 -5.36 -22.74 -20.65
C THR A 36 -5.46 -21.65 -21.71
N GLN A 37 -6.67 -21.16 -21.97
CA GLN A 37 -6.94 -20.06 -22.91
C GLN A 37 -6.36 -18.71 -22.45
N GLU A 38 -6.50 -18.37 -21.16
CA GLU A 38 -5.97 -17.13 -20.60
C GLU A 38 -4.44 -17.17 -20.53
N LYS A 39 -3.88 -18.34 -20.20
CA LYS A 39 -2.43 -18.58 -20.21
C LYS A 39 -1.83 -18.35 -21.60
N GLU A 40 -2.49 -18.85 -22.64
CA GLU A 40 -2.03 -18.73 -24.02
C GLU A 40 -2.17 -17.30 -24.54
N TYR A 41 -3.26 -16.60 -24.20
CA TYR A 41 -3.41 -15.18 -24.51
C TYR A 41 -2.29 -14.32 -23.88
N ILE A 42 -1.98 -14.54 -22.60
CA ILE A 42 -0.91 -13.78 -21.91
C ILE A 42 0.47 -14.09 -22.51
N LEU A 43 0.73 -15.36 -22.85
CA LEU A 43 2.00 -15.77 -23.45
C LEU A 43 2.17 -15.21 -24.87
N GLN A 44 1.14 -15.24 -25.70
CA GLN A 44 1.17 -14.67 -27.05
C GLN A 44 1.38 -13.16 -27.02
N ASN A 45 0.67 -12.43 -26.16
CA ASN A 45 0.84 -10.99 -26.02
C ASN A 45 2.22 -10.61 -25.45
N ASN A 46 2.71 -11.33 -24.43
CA ASN A 46 4.06 -11.11 -23.91
C ASN A 46 5.14 -11.44 -24.95
N GLN A 47 4.98 -12.52 -25.72
CA GLN A 47 5.92 -12.88 -26.78
C GLN A 47 5.90 -11.88 -27.93
N GLN A 48 4.74 -11.34 -28.33
CA GLN A 48 4.66 -10.26 -29.32
C GLN A 48 5.35 -8.97 -28.85
N GLN A 49 5.22 -8.62 -27.56
CA GLN A 49 5.95 -7.48 -27.00
C GLN A 49 7.47 -7.73 -26.92
N LEU A 50 7.90 -8.95 -26.62
CA LEU A 50 9.31 -9.35 -26.58
C LEU A 50 9.93 -9.60 -27.96
N SER A 51 9.14 -9.92 -28.99
CA SER A 51 9.62 -10.09 -30.37
C SER A 51 9.79 -8.75 -31.10
N ASN A 52 8.96 -7.75 -30.74
CA ASN A 52 9.07 -6.39 -31.27
C ASN A 52 10.09 -5.53 -30.50
N SER A 53 10.49 -5.94 -29.30
CA SER A 53 11.55 -5.29 -28.53
C SER A 53 12.87 -6.03 -28.75
N ASN A 54 13.83 -5.39 -29.42
CA ASN A 54 15.17 -5.95 -29.59
C ASN A 54 15.70 -6.41 -28.22
N LYS A 55 16.09 -7.69 -28.12
CA LYS A 55 16.55 -8.36 -26.88
C LYS A 55 17.74 -7.68 -26.18
N ASN A 56 18.32 -6.64 -26.78
CA ASN A 56 19.47 -5.89 -26.31
C ASN A 56 19.14 -4.50 -25.73
N ASP A 57 17.89 -4.03 -25.80
CA ASP A 57 17.49 -2.69 -25.36
C ASP A 57 16.47 -2.72 -24.20
N PHE A 58 16.73 -3.55 -23.18
CA PHE A 58 15.96 -3.50 -21.93
C PHE A 58 16.41 -2.35 -21.03
N HIS A 59 16.67 -1.17 -21.61
CA HIS A 59 16.88 0.05 -20.83
C HIS A 59 15.52 0.70 -20.62
N ALA A 60 14.98 0.56 -19.40
CA ALA A 60 13.84 1.35 -18.97
C ALA A 60 14.13 2.83 -19.30
N PRO A 61 13.27 3.53 -20.07
CA PRO A 61 13.57 4.85 -20.58
C PRO A 61 13.37 5.89 -19.47
N TRP A 62 14.25 5.87 -18.47
CA TRP A 62 14.22 6.73 -17.29
C TRP A 62 14.07 8.21 -17.67
N ARG A 63 14.81 8.65 -18.70
CA ARG A 63 14.71 10.01 -19.22
C ARG A 63 13.30 10.33 -19.73
N ALA A 64 12.66 9.44 -20.49
CA ALA A 64 11.31 9.67 -20.99
C ALA A 64 10.27 9.71 -19.85
N ILE A 65 10.45 8.87 -18.83
CA ILE A 65 9.59 8.86 -17.64
C ILE A 65 9.71 10.19 -16.88
N PHE A 66 10.93 10.62 -16.57
CA PHE A 66 11.18 11.87 -15.85
C PHE A 66 10.96 13.13 -16.68
N THR A 67 10.89 13.06 -18.00
CA THR A 67 10.55 14.22 -18.86
C THR A 67 9.04 14.29 -19.15
N SER A 68 8.27 13.24 -18.86
CA SER A 68 6.83 13.22 -19.13
C SER A 68 6.04 14.12 -18.15
N PRO A 69 5.19 15.04 -18.66
CA PRO A 69 4.36 15.89 -17.81
C PRO A 69 3.33 15.09 -17.00
N ALA A 70 2.85 13.96 -17.53
CA ALA A 70 1.93 13.08 -16.81
C ALA A 70 2.59 12.44 -15.58
N CYS A 71 3.88 12.13 -15.66
CA CYS A 71 4.61 11.55 -14.53
C CYS A 71 4.77 12.57 -13.40
N TRP A 72 5.15 13.82 -13.72
CA TRP A 72 5.21 14.91 -12.75
C TRP A 72 3.86 15.24 -12.13
N ALA A 73 2.79 15.24 -12.92
CA ALA A 73 1.43 15.44 -12.39
C ALA A 73 1.09 14.36 -11.35
N LEU A 74 1.37 13.08 -11.63
CA LEU A 74 1.16 11.99 -10.68
C LEU A 74 2.01 12.17 -9.41
N PHE A 75 3.28 12.54 -9.53
CA PHE A 75 4.15 12.82 -8.38
C PHE A 75 3.59 13.94 -7.50
N ILE A 76 3.15 15.03 -8.10
CA ILE A 76 2.58 16.17 -7.38
C ILE A 76 1.27 15.78 -6.69
N ILE A 77 0.37 15.10 -7.39
CA ILE A 77 -0.90 14.61 -6.82
C ILE A 77 -0.62 13.71 -5.62
N HIS A 78 0.31 12.76 -5.76
CA HIS A 78 0.63 11.82 -4.70
C HIS A 78 1.27 12.51 -3.50
N THR A 79 2.16 13.47 -3.74
CA THR A 79 2.80 14.28 -2.69
C THR A 79 1.78 15.14 -1.97
N CYS A 80 0.89 15.80 -2.70
CA CYS A 80 -0.20 16.60 -2.15
C CYS A 80 -1.14 15.74 -1.29
N ASN A 81 -1.52 14.56 -1.77
CA ASN A 81 -2.37 13.64 -1.01
C ASN A 81 -1.70 13.17 0.29
N ASN A 82 -0.41 12.79 0.23
CA ASN A 82 0.34 12.41 1.42
C ASN A 82 0.45 13.57 2.43
N TRP A 83 0.75 14.77 1.95
CA TRP A 83 0.84 15.96 2.80
C TRP A 83 -0.51 16.34 3.41
N GLY A 84 -1.58 16.33 2.62
CA GLY A 84 -2.94 16.63 3.08
C GLY A 84 -3.41 15.63 4.15
N THR A 85 -3.19 14.33 3.91
CA THR A 85 -3.52 13.27 4.87
C THR A 85 -2.74 13.43 6.18
N TYR A 86 -1.44 13.70 6.09
CA TYR A 86 -0.59 13.92 7.28
C TYR A 86 -0.99 15.18 8.05
N THR A 87 -1.27 16.27 7.34
CA THR A 87 -1.72 17.53 7.94
C THR A 87 -3.06 17.34 8.65
N PHE A 88 -4.00 16.65 8.02
CA PHE A 88 -5.29 16.33 8.62
C PHE A 88 -5.12 15.46 9.88
N LEU A 89 -4.32 14.39 9.80
CA LEU A 89 -4.07 13.48 10.92
C LEU A 89 -3.43 14.20 12.12
N THR A 90 -2.48 15.11 11.87
CA THR A 90 -1.78 15.87 12.92
C THR A 90 -2.60 17.04 13.47
N SER A 91 -3.45 17.65 12.65
CA SER A 91 -4.31 18.76 13.06
C SER A 91 -5.57 18.28 13.78
N THR A 92 -6.02 17.05 13.52
CA THR A 92 -7.17 16.43 14.20
C THR A 92 -7.05 16.50 15.73
N PRO A 93 -5.99 16.01 16.39
CA PRO A 93 -5.88 16.09 17.84
C PRO A 93 -5.78 17.54 18.36
N LYS A 94 -5.14 18.45 17.62
CA LYS A 94 -5.06 19.87 18.00
C LYS A 94 -6.42 20.57 17.92
N TYR A 95 -7.17 20.34 16.86
CA TYR A 95 -8.51 20.91 16.66
C TYR A 95 -9.49 20.47 17.74
N MET A 96 -9.46 19.19 18.12
CA MET A 96 -10.31 18.65 19.19
C MET A 96 -10.00 19.28 20.56
N ASP A 97 -8.73 19.61 20.84
CA ASP A 97 -8.32 20.20 22.11
C ASP A 97 -8.59 21.71 22.17
N GLU A 98 -8.19 22.47 21.14
CA GLU A 98 -8.23 23.94 21.16
C GLU A 98 -9.60 24.53 20.83
N VAL A 99 -10.29 23.99 19.82
CA VAL A 99 -11.55 24.56 19.31
C VAL A 99 -12.74 23.90 19.99
N LEU A 100 -12.74 22.57 20.06
CA LEU A 100 -13.84 21.81 20.65
C LEU A 100 -13.77 21.76 22.19
N LYS A 101 -12.63 22.18 22.80
CA LYS A 101 -12.33 22.07 24.23
C LYS A 101 -12.59 20.66 24.80
N PHE A 102 -12.45 19.64 23.95
CA PHE A 102 -12.75 18.27 24.31
C PHE A 102 -11.55 17.67 25.04
N ASN A 103 -11.63 17.63 26.37
CA ASN A 103 -10.53 17.18 27.21
C ASN A 103 -10.34 15.65 27.09
N ILE A 104 -9.54 15.19 26.13
CA ILE A 104 -9.28 13.75 25.89
C ILE A 104 -8.74 13.06 27.17
N LYS A 105 -8.01 13.81 28.02
CA LYS A 105 -7.54 13.31 29.33
C LYS A 105 -8.70 13.00 30.28
N SER A 106 -9.78 13.77 30.27
CA SER A 106 -10.96 13.53 31.12
C SER A 106 -11.73 12.28 30.68
N VAL A 107 -11.84 12.05 29.37
CA VAL A 107 -12.51 10.86 28.80
C VAL A 107 -11.71 9.59 29.07
N CYS A 108 -10.38 9.63 28.92
CA CYS A 108 -9.51 8.51 29.25
C CYS A 108 -9.56 8.16 30.76
N LYS A 109 -9.57 9.19 31.63
CA LYS A 109 -9.72 9.02 33.08
C LYS A 109 -11.11 8.48 33.47
N ARG A 110 -12.16 8.83 32.71
CA ARG A 110 -13.53 8.33 32.93
C ARG A 110 -13.70 6.88 32.48
N MET A 111 -13.10 6.48 31.35
CA MET A 111 -13.11 5.08 30.92
C MET A 111 -12.32 4.16 31.87
N HIS A 112 -11.17 4.60 32.38
CA HIS A 112 -10.42 3.84 33.39
C HIS A 112 -11.20 3.68 34.71
N LYS A 113 -12.03 4.67 35.08
CA LYS A 113 -12.93 4.60 36.25
C LYS A 113 -14.21 3.79 36.03
N GLN A 114 -14.57 3.48 34.79
CA GLN A 114 -15.72 2.62 34.46
C GLN A 114 -15.32 1.16 34.28
N PHE A 115 -14.03 0.88 34.11
CA PHE A 115 -13.47 -0.47 33.97
C PHE A 115 -12.84 -1.02 35.27
N ILE A 116 -12.85 -0.24 36.35
CA ILE A 116 -12.52 -0.63 37.74
C ILE A 116 -13.78 -0.39 38.57
#